data_AF-A0A7V3L0Y6-F1
#
_entry.id   AF-A0A7V3L0Y6-F1
#
_cell.length_a   1.000
_cell.length_b   1.000
_cell.length_c   1.000
_cell.angle_alpha   90.00
_cell.angle_beta   90.00
_cell.angle_gamma   90.00
#
_symmetry.space_group_name_H-M   'P 1'
#
loop_
_entity.id
_entity.type
_entity.pdbx_description
1 polymer ?
#
loop_
_entity_poly.entity_id
_entity_poly.type
_entity_poly.pdbx_seq_one_letter_code
_entity_poly.pdbx_strand_id
1 'polypeptide(L)'
;MSREKILLTQFLFFIIAGFLVSALGCQPVKTKTALDRVYELDPKGKVYVSPHLREKRPKKIAILPFQSLVGEGRIEGSRFLYNLLTGKEKALSNSAIAEKMRRAFLGQFAQLEFDLLRLSEVDRLLKKEGLDSWEKIRATPSRHLGNILGADTFIFGQVTHFDYYYGFLYAQLAVGLSMEMVAAESGEILWRV
;
A
#
# COMPACT_ATOMS: atom_id res chain seq x y z
N MET A 1 -32.25 40.44 -47.35
CA MET A 1 -31.70 40.27 -45.98
C MET A 1 -32.64 39.35 -45.18
N SER A 2 -32.59 38.02 -45.31
CA SER A 2 -33.53 37.20 -44.52
C SER A 2 -33.28 35.68 -44.37
N ARG A 3 -32.35 35.01 -45.08
CA ARG A 3 -32.19 33.54 -44.94
C ARG A 3 -30.86 33.10 -44.34
N GLU A 4 -29.75 33.66 -44.80
CA GLU A 4 -28.41 33.28 -44.28
C GLU A 4 -28.21 33.68 -42.82
N LYS A 5 -28.70 34.85 -42.40
CA LYS A 5 -28.61 35.29 -41.00
C LYS A 5 -29.38 34.36 -40.07
N ILE A 6 -30.57 33.88 -40.48
CA ILE A 6 -31.39 32.96 -39.69
C ILE A 6 -30.70 31.59 -39.56
N LEU A 7 -30.11 31.10 -40.65
CA LEU A 7 -29.37 29.84 -40.64
C LEU A 7 -28.14 29.92 -39.72
N LEU A 8 -27.40 31.04 -39.76
CA LEU A 8 -26.23 31.26 -38.90
C LEU A 8 -26.62 31.37 -37.41
N THR A 9 -27.73 32.05 -37.10
CA THR A 9 -28.24 32.17 -35.72
C THR A 9 -28.73 30.83 -35.19
N GLN A 10 -29.42 30.02 -36.00
CA GLN A 10 -29.82 28.67 -35.63
C GLN A 10 -28.59 27.76 -35.41
N PHE A 11 -27.59 27.84 -36.30
CA PHE A 11 -26.37 27.06 -36.16
C PHE A 11 -25.58 27.43 -34.90
N LEU A 12 -25.45 28.72 -34.61
CA LEU A 12 -24.81 29.22 -33.39
C LEU A 12 -25.58 28.78 -32.13
N PHE A 13 -26.91 28.81 -32.17
CA PHE A 13 -27.76 28.31 -31.08
C PHE A 13 -27.55 26.82 -30.82
N PHE A 14 -27.44 25.99 -31.86
CA PHE A 14 -27.15 24.56 -31.70
C PHE A 14 -25.74 24.30 -31.14
N ILE A 15 -24.73 25.09 -31.54
CA ILE A 15 -23.39 24.98 -30.96
C ILE A 15 -23.37 25.38 -29.48
N ILE A 16 -24.04 26.48 -29.12
CA ILE A 16 -24.11 26.95 -27.72
C ILE A 16 -24.91 25.95 -26.87
N ALA A 17 -26.03 25.41 -27.38
CA ALA A 17 -26.81 24.39 -26.70
C ALA A 17 -26.02 23.08 -26.49
N GLY A 18 -25.22 22.66 -27.49
CA GLY A 18 -24.33 21.52 -27.37
C GLY A 18 -23.24 21.69 -26.32
N PHE A 19 -22.70 22.91 -26.19
CA PHE A 19 -21.67 23.24 -25.20
C PHE A 19 -22.23 23.37 -23.76
N LEU A 20 -23.50 23.76 -23.61
CA LEU A 20 -24.14 23.87 -22.30
C LEU A 20 -24.44 22.49 -21.68
N VAL A 21 -24.74 21.48 -22.51
CA VAL A 21 -25.06 20.11 -22.05
C VAL A 21 -23.83 19.37 -21.55
N SER A 22 -22.64 19.64 -22.10
CA SER A 22 -21.38 19.03 -21.63
C SER A 22 -20.86 19.65 -20.33
N ALA A 23 -21.18 20.91 -20.03
CA ALA A 23 -20.72 21.61 -18.83
C ALA A 23 -21.57 21.30 -17.56
N LEU A 24 -22.79 20.77 -17.72
CA LEU A 24 -23.72 20.46 -16.62
C LEU A 24 -23.81 18.97 -16.28
N GLY A 25 -23.02 18.13 -16.94
CA GLY A 25 -22.93 16.70 -16.64
C GLY A 25 -22.19 16.45 -15.33
N CYS A 26 -22.90 16.49 -14.21
CA CYS A 26 -22.43 15.90 -12.96
C CYS A 26 -22.24 14.40 -13.22
N GLN A 27 -21.01 13.96 -13.49
CA GLN A 27 -20.74 12.55 -13.65
C GLN A 27 -21.00 11.87 -12.30
N PRO A 28 -21.96 10.93 -12.21
CA PRO A 28 -22.18 10.21 -10.96
C PRO A 28 -20.88 9.46 -10.65
N VAL A 29 -20.33 9.71 -9.47
CA VAL A 29 -19.17 8.95 -8.95
C VAL A 29 -19.61 7.50 -8.87
N LYS A 30 -19.19 6.67 -9.85
CA LYS A 30 -19.52 5.25 -9.87
C LYS A 30 -18.94 4.58 -8.63
N THR A 31 -19.81 4.04 -7.78
CA THR A 31 -19.39 3.15 -6.70
C THR A 31 -18.83 1.87 -7.31
N LYS A 32 -17.54 1.60 -7.11
CA LYS A 32 -16.85 0.44 -7.69
C LYS A 32 -17.53 -0.88 -7.34
N THR A 33 -17.72 -1.71 -8.36
CA THR A 33 -18.32 -3.05 -8.26
C THR A 33 -17.35 -4.03 -7.59
N ALA A 34 -17.82 -5.19 -7.11
CA ALA A 34 -16.95 -6.20 -6.51
C ALA A 34 -15.89 -6.73 -7.49
N LEU A 35 -16.26 -6.86 -8.77
CA LEU A 35 -15.34 -7.26 -9.84
C LEU A 35 -14.24 -6.22 -10.07
N ASP A 36 -14.61 -4.93 -10.13
CA ASP A 36 -13.67 -3.82 -10.30
C ASP A 36 -12.64 -3.81 -9.17
N ARG A 37 -13.06 -4.08 -7.92
CA ARG A 37 -12.13 -4.13 -6.78
C ARG A 37 -11.16 -5.30 -6.82
N VAL A 38 -11.61 -6.47 -7.30
CA VAL A 38 -10.73 -7.63 -7.49
C VAL A 38 -9.71 -7.33 -8.59
N TYR A 39 -10.14 -6.70 -9.68
CA TYR A 39 -9.25 -6.31 -10.78
C TYR A 39 -8.28 -5.19 -10.39
N GLU A 40 -8.75 -4.18 -9.67
CA GLU A 40 -7.97 -2.99 -9.30
C GLU A 40 -7.09 -3.20 -8.05
N LEU A 41 -7.17 -4.37 -7.40
CA LEU A 41 -6.46 -4.66 -6.15
C LEU A 41 -6.73 -3.60 -5.06
N ASP A 42 -7.95 -3.08 -4.99
CA ASP A 42 -8.29 -1.96 -4.12
C ASP A 42 -8.13 -2.37 -2.63
N PRO A 43 -7.19 -1.76 -1.88
CA PRO A 43 -6.94 -2.14 -0.49
C PRO A 43 -8.19 -1.90 0.36
N LYS A 44 -8.74 -2.97 0.92
CA LYS A 44 -9.83 -2.88 1.90
C LYS A 44 -9.28 -2.35 3.22
N GLY A 45 -9.40 -1.06 3.48
CA GLY A 45 -8.95 -0.49 4.75
C GLY A 45 -9.34 0.97 4.93
N LYS A 46 -9.57 1.37 6.18
CA LYS A 46 -9.64 2.80 6.51
C LYS A 46 -8.21 3.26 6.73
N VAL A 47 -7.74 4.17 5.88
CA VAL A 47 -6.46 4.83 6.11
C VAL A 47 -6.63 5.80 7.28
N TYR A 48 -5.78 5.66 8.29
CA TYR A 48 -5.69 6.61 9.39
C TYR A 48 -4.43 7.47 9.21
N VAL A 49 -4.59 8.79 9.33
CA VAL A 49 -3.49 9.75 9.30
C VAL A 49 -3.67 10.67 10.51
N SER A 50 -2.70 10.68 11.42
CA SER A 50 -2.69 11.59 12.56
C SER A 50 -2.43 13.03 12.10
N PRO A 51 -3.12 14.04 12.66
CA PRO A 51 -2.80 15.45 12.43
C PRO A 51 -1.33 15.78 12.74
N HIS A 52 -0.73 15.11 13.73
CA HIS A 52 0.65 15.34 14.16
C HIS A 52 1.69 15.01 13.07
N LEU A 53 1.35 14.21 12.06
CA LEU A 53 2.22 13.97 10.91
C LEU A 53 2.51 15.27 10.13
N ARG A 54 1.56 16.23 10.13
CA ARG A 54 1.73 17.54 9.48
C ARG A 54 2.51 18.52 10.34
N GLU A 55 2.30 18.47 11.65
CA GLU A 55 2.95 19.36 12.61
C GLU A 55 4.44 19.01 12.79
N LYS A 56 4.74 17.71 12.89
CA LYS A 56 6.09 17.19 13.06
C LYS A 56 6.40 16.19 11.97
N ARG A 57 6.92 16.69 10.85
CA ARG A 57 7.34 15.86 9.71
C ARG A 57 8.48 14.92 10.14
N PRO A 58 8.34 13.60 9.95
CA PRO A 58 9.43 12.63 10.11
C PRO A 58 10.63 13.04 9.25
N LYS A 59 11.83 13.04 9.83
CA LYS A 59 13.07 13.29 9.08
C LYS A 59 13.72 11.97 8.75
N LYS A 60 13.89 11.08 9.73
CA LYS A 60 14.66 9.86 9.60
C LYS A 60 13.87 8.62 10.01
N ILE A 61 13.54 7.81 9.01
CA ILE A 61 12.61 6.68 9.14
C ILE A 61 13.36 5.35 9.08
N ALA A 62 13.06 4.46 10.01
CA ALA A 62 13.52 3.07 9.98
C ALA A 62 12.39 2.13 9.56
N ILE A 63 12.62 1.34 8.51
CA ILE A 63 11.70 0.27 8.11
C ILE A 63 12.13 -1.02 8.83
N LEU A 64 11.32 -1.45 9.80
CA LEU A 64 11.63 -2.59 10.65
C LEU A 64 11.38 -3.92 9.91
N PRO A 65 11.96 -5.04 10.38
CA PRO A 65 11.66 -6.37 9.85
C PRO A 65 10.15 -6.62 9.83
N PHE A 66 9.61 -7.05 8.69
CA PHE A 66 8.18 -7.37 8.56
C PHE A 66 7.89 -8.76 9.13
N GLN A 67 6.65 -8.97 9.58
CA GLN A 67 6.13 -10.30 9.90
C GLN A 67 5.19 -10.77 8.80
N SER A 68 5.13 -12.08 8.55
CA SER A 68 4.15 -12.67 7.64
C SER A 68 3.19 -13.55 8.43
N LEU A 69 1.90 -13.25 8.31
CA LEU A 69 0.79 -14.05 8.84
C LEU A 69 0.27 -15.07 7.81
N VAL A 70 0.90 -15.11 6.64
CA VAL A 70 0.64 -16.07 5.56
C VAL A 70 1.02 -17.47 6.06
N GLY A 71 0.14 -18.46 5.94
CA GLY A 71 0.41 -19.85 6.39
C GLY A 71 -0.59 -20.42 7.41
N GLU A 72 -1.49 -19.59 7.94
CA GLU A 72 -2.58 -20.00 8.86
C GLU A 72 -3.92 -20.22 8.11
N GLY A 73 -3.91 -20.99 7.01
CA GLY A 73 -5.14 -21.24 6.23
C GLY A 73 -5.62 -20.06 5.37
N ARG A 74 -4.73 -19.11 5.03
CA ARG A 74 -5.03 -17.87 4.29
C ARG A 74 -4.47 -17.84 2.85
N ILE A 75 -4.35 -18.99 2.17
CA ILE A 75 -3.88 -19.05 0.78
C ILE A 75 -4.63 -20.14 0.00
N GLU A 76 -5.71 -19.79 -0.71
CA GLU A 76 -6.39 -20.73 -1.60
C GLU A 76 -7.00 -20.09 -2.86
N GLY A 77 -6.48 -18.95 -3.32
CA GLY A 77 -6.64 -18.63 -4.74
C GLY A 77 -5.89 -19.67 -5.57
N SER A 78 -6.59 -20.50 -6.35
CA SER A 78 -6.08 -21.37 -7.44
C SER A 78 -4.78 -22.18 -7.22
N ARG A 79 -4.29 -22.33 -5.98
CA ARG A 79 -3.00 -22.99 -5.66
C ARG A 79 -2.92 -24.40 -6.21
N PHE A 80 -4.06 -25.10 -6.21
CA PHE A 80 -4.22 -26.39 -6.87
C PHE A 80 -3.90 -26.32 -8.37
N LEU A 81 -4.52 -25.39 -9.11
CA LEU A 81 -4.27 -25.21 -10.54
C LEU A 81 -2.83 -24.77 -10.82
N TYR A 82 -2.29 -23.85 -10.02
CA TYR A 82 -0.88 -23.44 -10.13
C TYR A 82 0.08 -24.62 -9.95
N ASN A 83 -0.11 -25.43 -8.90
CA ASN A 83 0.73 -26.59 -8.63
C ASN A 83 0.60 -27.63 -9.76
N LEU A 84 -0.61 -27.85 -10.26
CA LEU A 84 -0.89 -28.77 -11.36
C LEU A 84 -0.23 -28.34 -12.68
N LEU A 85 -0.26 -27.04 -12.99
CA LEU A 85 0.29 -26.49 -14.24
C LEU A 85 1.82 -26.28 -14.19
N THR A 86 2.37 -25.92 -13.03
CA THR A 86 3.75 -25.44 -12.91
C THR A 86 4.71 -26.52 -12.40
N GLY A 87 4.22 -27.61 -11.80
CA GLY A 87 5.04 -28.68 -11.23
C GLY A 87 6.01 -28.23 -10.13
N LYS A 88 5.85 -27.00 -9.61
CA LYS A 88 6.72 -26.36 -8.63
C LYS A 88 5.98 -26.26 -7.29
N GLU A 89 6.29 -27.17 -6.37
CA GLU A 89 5.75 -27.17 -4.99
C GLU A 89 6.32 -26.08 -4.08
N LYS A 90 7.19 -25.19 -4.57
CA LYS A 90 7.99 -24.34 -3.69
C LYS A 90 7.18 -23.17 -3.13
N ALA A 91 6.41 -23.45 -2.07
CA ALA A 91 5.85 -22.44 -1.20
C ALA A 91 7.00 -21.60 -0.63
N LEU A 92 6.95 -20.28 -0.87
CA LEU A 92 7.93 -19.37 -0.30
C LEU A 92 7.76 -19.33 1.22
N SER A 93 8.86 -19.39 1.99
CA SER A 93 8.76 -19.32 3.46
C SER A 93 8.18 -17.98 3.92
N ASN A 94 7.47 -17.98 5.04
CA ASN A 94 6.83 -16.77 5.59
C ASN A 94 7.83 -15.63 5.80
N SER A 95 9.02 -15.95 6.32
CA SER A 95 10.10 -14.98 6.49
C SER A 95 10.61 -14.43 5.15
N ALA A 96 10.68 -15.25 4.10
CA ALA A 96 11.09 -14.80 2.78
C ALA A 96 10.01 -13.94 2.09
N ILE A 97 8.72 -14.23 2.31
CA ILE A 97 7.61 -13.37 1.88
C ILE A 97 7.73 -12.00 2.57
N ALA A 98 7.85 -12.00 3.90
CA ALA A 98 7.96 -10.77 4.68
C ALA A 98 9.15 -9.91 4.24
N GLU A 99 10.32 -10.52 4.06
CA GLU A 99 11.53 -9.80 3.64
C GLU A 99 11.44 -9.26 2.21
N LYS A 100 10.83 -10.02 1.28
CA LYS A 100 10.55 -9.50 -0.08
C LYS A 100 9.60 -8.31 -0.02
N MET A 101 8.53 -8.39 0.78
CA MET A 101 7.57 -7.30 0.89
C MET A 101 8.17 -6.07 1.55
N ARG A 102 9.03 -6.24 2.58
CA ARG A 102 9.78 -5.14 3.20
C ARG A 102 10.66 -4.40 2.19
N ARG A 103 11.37 -5.14 1.34
CA ARG A 103 12.21 -4.57 0.27
C ARG A 103 11.40 -3.87 -0.81
N ALA A 104 10.29 -4.47 -1.24
CA ALA A 104 9.38 -3.87 -2.20
C ALA A 104 8.80 -2.56 -1.65
N PHE A 105 8.36 -2.56 -0.40
CA PHE A 105 7.86 -1.38 0.29
C PHE A 105 8.94 -0.30 0.40
N LEU A 106 10.17 -0.63 0.82
CA LEU A 106 11.27 0.33 0.83
C LEU A 106 11.47 0.98 -0.54
N GLY A 107 11.47 0.19 -1.62
CA GLY A 107 11.66 0.72 -2.97
C GLY A 107 10.57 1.72 -3.40
N GLN A 108 9.32 1.47 -3.00
CA GLN A 108 8.23 2.42 -3.24
C GLN A 108 8.33 3.65 -2.33
N PHE A 109 8.57 3.42 -1.05
CA PHE A 109 8.63 4.46 -0.04
C PHE A 109 9.83 5.41 -0.22
N ALA A 110 10.93 4.91 -0.79
CA ALA A 110 12.13 5.70 -1.13
C ALA A 110 11.92 6.74 -2.23
N GLN A 111 10.78 6.71 -2.93
CA GLN A 111 10.39 7.78 -3.86
C GLN A 111 9.95 9.06 -3.12
N LEU A 112 9.68 8.96 -1.82
CA LEU A 112 9.33 10.08 -0.97
C LEU A 112 10.58 10.76 -0.40
N GLU A 113 10.47 12.05 -0.10
CA GLU A 113 11.55 12.86 0.47
C GLU A 113 11.71 12.63 1.99
N PHE A 114 12.16 11.43 2.37
CA PHE A 114 12.53 11.06 3.73
C PHE A 114 13.95 10.48 3.79
N ASP A 115 14.66 10.69 4.89
CA ASP A 115 15.92 10.00 5.14
C ASP A 115 15.61 8.56 5.62
N LEU A 116 15.95 7.57 4.80
CA LEU A 116 15.64 6.17 5.06
C LEU A 116 16.89 5.42 5.51
N LEU A 117 16.78 4.78 6.67
CA LEU A 117 17.80 3.83 7.10
C LEU A 117 17.84 2.62 6.16
N ARG A 118 19.05 2.20 5.78
CA ARG A 118 19.27 0.98 5.01
C ARG A 118 18.79 -0.23 5.83
N LEU A 119 18.12 -1.17 5.17
CA LEU A 119 17.59 -2.37 5.86
C LEU A 119 18.70 -3.15 6.58
N SER A 120 19.87 -3.31 5.94
CA SER A 120 21.01 -3.99 6.55
C SER A 120 21.55 -3.30 7.81
N GLU A 121 21.44 -1.98 7.87
CA GLU A 121 21.84 -1.19 9.03
C GLU A 121 20.85 -1.40 10.18
N VAL A 122 19.54 -1.35 9.89
CA VAL A 122 18.48 -1.68 10.85
C VAL A 122 18.69 -3.09 11.40
N ASP A 123 18.86 -4.09 10.53
CA ASP A 123 18.99 -5.49 10.94
C ASP A 123 20.23 -5.72 11.81
N ARG A 124 21.35 -5.06 11.47
CA ARG A 124 22.59 -5.14 12.26
C ARG A 124 22.40 -4.52 13.65
N LEU A 125 21.76 -3.36 13.74
CA LEU A 125 21.53 -2.66 15.01
C LEU A 125 20.56 -3.45 15.91
N LEU A 126 19.46 -3.94 15.34
CA LEU A 126 18.52 -4.79 16.07
C LEU A 126 19.17 -6.08 16.59
N LYS A 127 19.96 -6.75 15.74
CA LYS A 127 20.66 -7.98 16.13
C LYS A 127 21.69 -7.74 17.23
N LYS A 128 22.39 -6.60 17.21
CA LYS A 128 23.35 -6.21 18.25
C LYS A 128 22.70 -6.11 19.63
N GLU A 129 21.46 -5.63 19.68
CA GLU A 129 20.66 -5.48 20.91
C GLU A 129 19.80 -6.72 21.24
N GLY A 130 19.98 -7.84 20.52
CA GLY A 130 19.21 -9.07 20.74
C GLY A 130 17.73 -9.01 20.32
N LEU A 131 17.36 -8.01 19.52
CA LEU A 131 16.01 -7.79 18.98
C LEU A 131 15.84 -8.56 17.67
N ASP A 132 15.79 -9.89 17.76
CA ASP A 132 15.75 -10.81 16.63
C ASP A 132 14.34 -11.26 16.20
N SER A 133 13.32 -10.95 17.01
CA SER A 133 11.92 -11.33 16.73
C SER A 133 11.00 -10.11 16.65
N TRP A 134 9.93 -10.23 15.88
CA TRP A 134 8.91 -9.20 15.74
C TRP A 134 8.32 -8.78 17.09
N GLU A 135 8.03 -9.77 17.95
CA GLU A 135 7.44 -9.60 19.27
C GLU A 135 8.38 -8.80 20.18
N LYS A 136 9.68 -9.11 20.16
CA LYS A 136 10.69 -8.35 20.92
C LYS A 136 10.78 -6.90 20.46
N ILE A 137 10.79 -6.68 19.14
CA ILE A 137 10.86 -5.33 18.57
C ILE A 137 9.61 -4.53 18.94
N ARG A 138 8.41 -5.12 18.84
CA ARG A 138 7.14 -4.47 19.22
C ARG A 138 7.00 -4.22 20.71
N ALA A 139 7.53 -5.10 21.55
CA ALA A 139 7.55 -4.93 23.00
C ALA A 139 8.55 -3.86 23.47
N THR A 140 9.52 -3.51 22.64
CA THR A 140 10.53 -2.50 22.97
C THR A 140 9.91 -1.10 22.99
N PRO A 141 10.14 -0.28 24.04
CA PRO A 141 9.67 1.10 24.06
C PRO A 141 10.16 1.89 22.85
N SER A 142 9.24 2.60 22.17
CA SER A 142 9.53 3.33 20.93
C SER A 142 10.70 4.31 21.07
N ARG A 143 10.81 4.97 22.23
CA ARG A 143 11.92 5.88 22.52
C ARG A 143 13.26 5.16 22.61
N HIS A 144 13.29 3.98 23.22
CA HIS A 144 14.51 3.17 23.31
C HIS A 144 14.91 2.64 21.93
N LEU A 145 13.95 2.16 21.16
CA LEU A 145 14.15 1.71 19.78
C LEU A 145 14.71 2.85 18.89
N GLY A 146 14.25 4.08 19.11
CA GLY A 146 14.74 5.27 18.41
C GLY A 146 16.19 5.61 18.73
N ASN A 147 16.58 5.45 20.00
CA ASN A 147 17.97 5.64 20.42
C ASN A 147 18.90 4.58 19.80
N ILE A 148 18.45 3.32 19.71
CA ILE A 148 19.22 2.23 19.10
C ILE A 148 19.42 2.48 17.60
N LEU A 149 18.34 2.82 16.90
CA LEU A 149 18.34 2.97 15.45
C LEU A 149 18.82 4.35 14.98
N GLY A 150 18.82 5.34 15.87
CA GLY A 150 19.06 6.74 15.52
C GLY A 150 18.03 7.25 14.51
N ALA A 151 16.77 6.84 14.67
CA ALA A 151 15.63 7.21 13.82
C ALA A 151 14.52 7.84 14.67
N ASP A 152 13.79 8.79 14.09
CA ASP A 152 12.70 9.50 14.76
C ASP A 152 11.35 8.82 14.56
N THR A 153 11.25 7.90 13.60
CA THR A 153 10.02 7.25 13.19
C THR A 153 10.30 5.82 12.72
N PHE A 154 9.38 4.91 13.00
CA PHE A 154 9.47 3.51 12.56
C PHE A 154 8.28 3.13 11.70
N ILE A 155 8.52 2.23 10.75
CA ILE A 155 7.45 1.58 10.00
C ILE A 155 7.45 0.10 10.36
N PHE A 156 6.30 -0.33 10.89
CA PHE A 156 5.96 -1.72 11.14
C PHE A 156 5.09 -2.23 9.98
N GLY A 157 5.34 -3.45 9.51
CA GLY A 157 4.56 -4.07 8.44
C GLY A 157 4.28 -5.54 8.72
N GLN A 158 3.04 -5.95 8.43
CA GLN A 158 2.59 -7.34 8.47
C GLN A 158 1.99 -7.74 7.13
N VAL A 159 2.45 -8.86 6.57
CA VAL A 159 1.85 -9.47 5.39
C VAL A 159 0.64 -10.28 5.83
N THR A 160 -0.56 -9.82 5.46
CA THR A 160 -1.83 -10.40 5.94
C THR A 160 -2.35 -11.52 5.05
N HIS A 161 -2.18 -11.39 3.74
CA HIS A 161 -2.55 -12.38 2.74
C HIS A 161 -1.61 -12.32 1.54
N PHE A 162 -1.47 -13.44 0.84
CA PHE A 162 -0.58 -13.60 -0.30
C PHE A 162 -1.20 -14.63 -1.25
N ASP A 163 -2.11 -14.17 -2.09
CA ASP A 163 -2.99 -14.99 -2.91
C ASP A 163 -2.58 -14.95 -4.38
N TYR A 164 -2.57 -16.12 -5.01
CA TYR A 164 -2.38 -16.23 -6.45
C TYR A 164 -3.71 -16.55 -7.11
N TYR A 165 -4.20 -15.72 -8.02
CA TYR A 165 -5.37 -16.02 -8.82
C TYR A 165 -4.93 -16.41 -10.23
N TYR A 166 -5.06 -17.68 -10.59
CA TYR A 166 -4.81 -18.24 -11.91
C TYR A 166 -6.12 -18.73 -12.52
N GLY A 167 -6.41 -18.33 -13.76
CA GLY A 167 -7.56 -18.79 -14.53
C GLY A 167 -7.33 -18.63 -16.03
N PHE A 168 -7.25 -19.75 -16.76
CA PHE A 168 -7.10 -19.86 -18.22
C PHE A 168 -6.00 -18.98 -18.85
N LEU A 169 -6.26 -17.69 -19.11
CA LEU A 169 -5.32 -16.71 -19.67
C LEU A 169 -4.98 -15.57 -18.71
N TYR A 170 -5.40 -15.67 -17.45
CA TYR A 170 -5.25 -14.64 -16.43
C TYR A 170 -4.45 -15.16 -15.24
N ALA A 171 -3.47 -14.38 -14.82
CA ALA A 171 -2.68 -14.62 -13.63
C ALA A 171 -2.55 -13.30 -12.85
N GLN A 172 -2.88 -13.34 -11.57
CA GLN A 172 -2.82 -12.19 -10.68
C GLN A 172 -2.22 -12.62 -9.33
N LEU A 173 -1.37 -11.77 -8.78
CA LEU A 173 -0.85 -11.90 -7.42
C LEU A 173 -1.45 -10.77 -6.58
N ALA A 174 -2.20 -11.13 -5.55
CA ALA A 174 -2.76 -10.20 -4.58
C ALA A 174 -2.00 -10.32 -3.25
N VAL A 175 -1.48 -9.20 -2.76
CA VAL A 175 -0.76 -9.16 -1.49
C VAL A 175 -1.37 -8.12 -0.58
N GLY A 176 -1.72 -8.55 0.64
CA GLY A 176 -2.18 -7.65 1.69
C GLY A 176 -1.06 -7.24 2.61
N LEU A 177 -0.94 -5.94 2.84
CA LEU A 177 -0.06 -5.36 3.85
C LEU A 177 -0.90 -4.59 4.86
N SER A 178 -0.66 -4.85 6.14
CA SER A 178 -1.08 -4.00 7.25
C SER A 178 0.16 -3.25 7.72
N MET A 179 0.11 -1.92 7.76
CA MET A 179 1.28 -1.11 8.08
C MET A 179 0.95 -0.01 9.08
N GLU A 180 1.93 0.28 9.93
CA GLU A 180 1.83 1.31 10.96
C GLU A 180 3.12 2.12 10.99
N MET A 181 2.99 3.44 10.93
CA MET A 181 4.08 4.38 11.17
C MET A 181 3.96 4.94 12.58
N VAL A 182 5.04 4.81 13.36
CA VAL A 182 5.07 5.14 14.79
C VAL A 182 6.18 6.14 15.08
N ALA A 183 5.87 7.22 15.79
CA ALA A 183 6.85 8.19 16.24
C ALA A 183 7.71 7.64 17.38
N ALA A 184 9.02 7.81 17.32
CA ALA A 184 9.95 7.33 18.35
C ALA A 184 9.77 8.03 19.69
N GLU A 185 9.49 9.34 19.68
CA GLU A 185 9.47 10.15 20.90
C GLU A 185 8.28 9.85 21.81
N SER A 186 7.09 9.69 21.22
CA SER A 186 5.82 9.50 21.91
C SER A 186 5.28 8.08 21.82
N GLY A 187 5.71 7.28 20.83
CA GLY A 187 5.07 6.01 20.50
C GLY A 187 3.72 6.17 19.80
N GLU A 188 3.36 7.38 19.37
CA GLU A 188 2.09 7.63 18.69
C GLU A 188 2.10 7.09 17.26
N ILE A 189 0.96 6.57 16.83
CA ILE A 189 0.74 6.13 15.45
C ILE A 189 0.44 7.35 14.58
N LEU A 190 1.35 7.67 13.67
CA LEU A 190 1.23 8.76 12.73
C LEU A 190 0.39 8.38 11.51
N TRP A 191 0.48 7.11 11.09
CA TRP A 191 -0.24 6.58 9.94
C TRP A 191 -0.48 5.08 10.09
N ARG A 192 -1.64 4.61 9.62
CA ARG A 192 -2.00 3.19 9.56
C ARG A 192 -2.84 2.89 8.32
N VAL A 193 -2.57 1.75 7.68
CA VAL A 193 -3.35 1.19 6.55
C VAL A 193 -3.55 -0.31 6.71
#